data_AF-A0A940UEN2-F1
#
_entry.id   AF-A0A940UEN2-F1
#
_cell.length_a   1.000
_cell.length_b   1.000
_cell.length_c   1.000
_cell.angle_alpha   90.00
_cell.angle_beta   90.00
_cell.angle_gamma   90.00
#
_symmetry.space_group_name_H-M   'P 1'
#
loop_
_entity.id
_entity.type
_entity.pdbx_description
1 polymer ?
#
loop_
_entity_poly.entity_id
_entity_poly.type
_entity_poly.pdbx_seq_one_letter_code
_entity_poly.pdbx_strand_id
1 'polypeptide(L)'
;MKSETVYLIGAGPGDPGLITVRGRECISLADVVIYDYLANGELLKHAKPDAELIYAGKIGGAHNHAQSQITDLLVAKATAGKKVARLKGGD
;
A
#
# COMPACT_ATOMS: atom_id res chain seq x y z
N MET A 1 8.48 -14.03 -15.78
CA MET A 1 9.27 -13.05 -15.03
C MET A 1 8.43 -12.54 -13.87
N LYS A 2 8.95 -12.54 -12.63
CA LYS A 2 8.27 -11.86 -11.53
C LYS A 2 8.37 -10.34 -11.76
N SER A 3 7.29 -9.62 -11.49
CA SER A 3 7.17 -8.17 -11.77
C SER A 3 7.65 -7.38 -10.56
N GLU A 4 8.69 -6.57 -10.72
CA GLU A 4 9.17 -5.62 -9.70
C GLU A 4 8.32 -4.35 -9.76
N THR A 5 7.09 -4.40 -9.24
CA THR A 5 6.13 -3.30 -9.41
C THR A 5 5.62 -2.79 -8.08
N VAL A 6 5.73 -1.48 -7.89
CA VAL A 6 5.13 -0.74 -6.78
C VAL A 6 4.07 0.19 -7.34
N TYR A 7 2.83 0.06 -6.88
CA TYR A 7 1.75 1.01 -7.13
C TYR A 7 1.65 1.97 -5.94
N LEU A 8 1.85 3.27 -6.19
CA LEU A 8 1.49 4.31 -5.23
C LEU A 8 0.03 4.69 -5.46
N ILE A 9 -0.81 4.51 -4.45
CA ILE A 9 -2.27 4.62 -4.59
C ILE A 9 -2.78 5.63 -3.56
N GLY A 10 -3.43 6.69 -4.04
CA GLY A 10 -4.24 7.56 -3.20
C GLY A 10 -5.53 6.85 -2.79
N ALA A 11 -5.77 6.75 -1.49
CA ALA A 11 -6.94 6.10 -0.90
C ALA A 11 -8.22 6.95 -1.01
N GLY A 12 -8.09 8.21 -1.44
CA GLY A 12 -9.15 9.21 -1.32
C GLY A 12 -9.23 9.80 0.10
N PRO A 13 -10.19 10.70 0.35
CA PRO A 13 -10.28 11.47 1.59
C PRO A 13 -10.91 10.71 2.78
N GLY A 14 -11.30 9.45 2.59
CA GLY A 14 -11.81 8.59 3.66
C GLY A 14 -12.97 7.68 3.22
N ASP A 15 -13.89 8.18 2.39
CA ASP A 15 -14.97 7.37 1.83
C ASP A 15 -14.38 6.33 0.83
N PRO A 16 -14.59 5.02 1.02
CA PRO A 16 -14.09 3.99 0.12
C PRO A 16 -14.61 4.09 -1.32
N GLY A 17 -15.74 4.77 -1.54
CA GLY A 17 -16.28 5.04 -2.86
C GLY A 17 -15.49 6.07 -3.68
N LEU A 18 -14.62 6.85 -3.02
CA LEU A 18 -13.83 7.91 -3.65
C LEU A 18 -12.44 7.46 -4.12
N ILE A 19 -12.07 6.20 -3.91
CA ILE A 19 -10.91 5.62 -4.58
C ILE A 19 -11.17 5.46 -6.08
N THR A 20 -10.14 5.62 -6.90
CA THR A 20 -10.26 5.35 -8.33
C THR A 20 -10.51 3.85 -8.60
N VAL A 21 -11.14 3.54 -9.74
CA VAL A 21 -11.31 2.15 -10.21
C VAL A 21 -9.95 1.47 -10.31
N ARG A 22 -8.95 2.16 -10.89
CA ARG A 22 -7.59 1.64 -11.03
C ARG A 22 -6.90 1.40 -9.68
N GLY A 23 -7.13 2.26 -8.69
CA GLY A 23 -6.61 2.07 -7.34
C GLY A 23 -7.10 0.75 -6.72
N ARG A 24 -8.39 0.45 -6.83
CA ARG A 24 -8.95 -0.84 -6.37
C ARG A 24 -8.38 -2.04 -7.12
N GLU A 25 -8.24 -1.94 -8.44
CA GLU A 25 -7.61 -3.00 -9.24
C GLU A 25 -6.16 -3.27 -8.79
N CYS A 26 -5.39 -2.22 -8.52
CA CYS A 26 -4.02 -2.39 -8.05
C CYS A 26 -3.96 -3.06 -6.67
N ILE A 27 -4.90 -2.76 -5.77
CA ILE A 27 -5.01 -3.44 -4.47
C ILE A 27 -5.34 -4.93 -4.65
N SER A 28 -6.27 -5.28 -5.54
CA SER A 28 -6.67 -6.68 -5.75
C SER A 28 -5.60 -7.53 -6.42
N LEU A 29 -4.68 -6.91 -7.17
CA LEU A 29 -3.55 -7.58 -7.81
C LEU A 29 -2.30 -7.68 -6.93
N ALA A 30 -2.27 -7.03 -5.77
CA ALA A 30 -1.06 -6.90 -4.96
C ALA A 30 -0.77 -8.14 -4.10
N ASP A 31 0.49 -8.54 -4.08
CA ASP A 31 1.03 -9.55 -3.16
C ASP A 31 1.26 -8.98 -1.76
N VAL A 32 1.50 -7.68 -1.66
CA VAL A 32 1.69 -6.94 -0.41
C VAL A 32 0.95 -5.62 -0.48
N VAL A 33 0.18 -5.29 0.55
CA VAL A 33 -0.44 -3.98 0.72
C VAL A 33 0.18 -3.29 1.92
N ILE A 34 0.88 -2.18 1.67
CA ILE A 34 1.50 -1.34 2.70
C ILE A 34 0.63 -0.10 2.88
N TYR A 35 0.03 0.08 4.05
CA TYR A 35 -0.97 1.14 4.30
C TYR A 35 -0.65 1.93 5.58
N ASP A 36 -1.08 3.19 5.64
CA ASP A 36 -0.98 4.02 6.86
C ASP A 36 -2.35 4.29 7.48
N TYR A 37 -2.38 5.02 8.60
CA TYR A 37 -3.59 5.28 9.38
C TYR A 37 -4.71 5.94 8.56
N LEU A 38 -4.34 6.76 7.59
CA LEU A 38 -5.28 7.56 6.82
C LEU A 38 -5.95 6.75 5.70
N ALA A 39 -5.47 5.55 5.41
CA ALA A 39 -6.17 4.63 4.53
C ALA A 39 -7.35 3.99 5.28
N ASN A 40 -8.56 4.17 4.76
CA ASN A 40 -9.74 3.49 5.31
C ASN A 40 -9.57 1.96 5.20
N GLY A 41 -9.71 1.25 6.32
CA GLY A 41 -9.55 -0.20 6.39
C GLY A 41 -10.51 -0.99 5.48
N GLU A 42 -11.66 -0.41 5.10
CA GLU A 42 -12.58 -1.01 4.12
C GLU A 42 -11.90 -1.24 2.76
N LEU A 43 -10.95 -0.40 2.37
CA LEU A 43 -10.20 -0.56 1.11
C LEU A 43 -9.32 -1.81 1.11
N LEU A 44 -8.88 -2.27 2.29
CA LEU A 44 -8.08 -3.49 2.43
C LEU A 44 -8.90 -4.75 2.11
N LYS A 45 -10.24 -4.68 2.15
CA LYS A 45 -11.12 -5.79 1.75
C LYS A 45 -11.03 -6.11 0.26
N HIS A 46 -10.48 -5.21 -0.55
CA HIS A 46 -10.21 -5.46 -1.96
C HIS A 46 -8.91 -6.23 -2.19
N ALA A 47 -8.06 -6.38 -1.17
CA ALA A 47 -6.84 -7.15 -1.30
C ALA A 47 -7.17 -8.62 -1.54
N LYS A 48 -6.30 -9.32 -2.30
CA LYS A 48 -6.43 -10.77 -2.45
C LYS A 48 -6.30 -11.48 -1.08
N PRO A 49 -6.92 -12.65 -0.88
CA PRO A 49 -6.96 -13.31 0.44
C PRO A 49 -5.59 -13.65 1.04
N ASP A 50 -4.58 -13.87 0.20
CA ASP A 50 -3.20 -14.22 0.56
C ASP A 50 -2.25 -13.01 0.55
N ALA A 51 -2.77 -11.78 0.40
CA ALA A 51 -1.96 -10.58 0.45
C ALA A 51 -1.36 -10.35 1.84
N GLU A 52 -0.07 -10.02 1.89
CA GLU A 52 0.57 -9.56 3.11
C GLU A 52 0.14 -8.11 3.40
N LEU A 53 -0.53 -7.87 4.52
CA LEU A 53 -0.97 -6.53 4.93
C LEU A 53 0.00 -5.93 5.96
N ILE A 54 0.68 -4.84 5.61
CA ILE A 54 1.68 -4.19 6.48
C ILE A 54 1.23 -2.77 6.84
N TYR A 55 1.04 -2.53 8.13
CA TYR A 55 0.72 -1.20 8.64
C TYR A 55 1.99 -0.36 8.84
N ALA A 56 2.16 0.65 8.00
CA ALA A 56 3.30 1.57 8.00
C ALA A 56 3.23 2.65 9.10
N GLY A 57 2.07 2.88 9.72
CA GLY A 57 1.93 3.91 10.76
C GLY A 57 2.80 3.68 12.01
N LYS A 58 3.13 2.42 12.32
CA LYS A 58 4.07 2.06 13.41
C LYS A 58 5.55 2.20 13.02
N ILE A 59 5.84 2.12 11.73
CA ILE A 59 7.17 2.37 11.17
C ILE A 59 7.43 3.90 11.19
N GLY A 60 6.36 4.70 11.21
CA GLY A 60 6.33 6.15 11.09
C GLY A 60 6.73 7.02 12.29
N GLY A 61 7.14 6.45 13.42
CA GLY A 61 7.14 7.14 14.73
C GLY A 61 8.04 8.37 14.91
N ALA A 62 8.91 8.72 13.95
CA ALA A 62 9.75 9.91 13.99
C ALA A 62 9.99 10.49 12.58
N HIS A 63 9.67 11.78 12.41
CA HIS A 63 9.31 12.44 11.16
C HIS A 63 10.32 12.41 9.98
N ASN A 64 11.58 11.99 10.16
CA ASN A 64 12.56 11.93 9.05
C ASN A 64 13.09 10.51 8.76
N HIS A 65 13.13 9.60 9.74
CA HIS A 65 13.60 8.22 9.55
C HIS A 65 12.49 7.25 9.13
N ALA A 66 11.25 7.60 9.45
CA ALA A 66 10.04 6.87 9.07
C ALA A 66 9.89 6.65 7.56
N GLN A 67 10.13 7.69 6.77
CA GLN A 67 9.84 7.66 5.34
C GLN A 67 10.87 6.82 4.57
N SER A 68 12.15 6.87 4.95
CA SER A 68 13.18 6.02 4.34
C SER A 68 12.91 4.54 4.63
N GLN A 69 12.51 4.19 5.84
CA GLN A 69 12.16 2.81 6.20
C GLN A 69 10.98 2.26 5.39
N ILE A 70 9.95 3.08 5.12
CA ILE A 70 8.84 2.70 4.25
C ILE A 70 9.35 2.49 2.81
N THR A 71 10.21 3.39 2.32
CA THR A 71 10.82 3.26 0.99
C THR A 71 11.66 1.99 0.88
N ASP A 72 12.51 1.70 1.86
CA ASP A 72 13.34 0.50 1.90
C ASP A 72 12.48 -0.77 1.90
N LEU A 73 11.38 -0.76 2.65
CA LEU A 73 10.42 -1.85 2.66
C LEU A 73 9.74 -2.04 1.30
N LEU A 74 9.34 -0.95 0.63
CA LEU A 74 8.75 -1.00 -0.71
C LEU A 74 9.72 -1.65 -1.71
N VAL A 75 10.98 -1.20 -1.71
CA VAL A 75 12.04 -1.74 -2.57
C VAL A 75 12.28 -3.21 -2.25
N ALA A 76 12.47 -3.57 -0.97
CA ALA A 76 12.74 -4.95 -0.57
C ALA A 76 11.62 -5.93 -0.96
N LYS A 77 10.35 -5.52 -0.85
CA LYS A 77 9.23 -6.37 -1.28
C LYS A 77 9.16 -6.48 -2.80
N ALA A 78 9.36 -5.38 -3.52
CA ALA A 78 9.35 -5.39 -4.99
C ALA A 78 10.48 -6.24 -5.58
N THR A 79 11.70 -6.11 -5.07
CA THR A 79 12.88 -6.89 -5.52
C THR A 79 12.79 -8.37 -5.13
N ALA A 80 11.98 -8.72 -4.13
CA ALA A 80 11.58 -10.11 -3.88
C ALA A 80 10.58 -10.66 -4.93
N GLY A 81 10.26 -9.85 -5.95
CA GLY A 81 9.36 -10.16 -7.06
C GLY A 81 7.89 -10.16 -6.67
N LYS A 82 7.52 -9.41 -5.63
CA LYS A 82 6.13 -9.20 -5.21
C LYS A 82 5.57 -7.93 -5.86
N LYS A 83 4.30 -7.96 -6.26
CA LYS A 83 3.54 -6.74 -6.60
C LYS A 83 3.16 -6.03 -5.31
N VAL A 84 3.56 -4.77 -5.16
CA VAL A 84 3.36 -4.00 -3.94
C VAL A 84 2.37 -2.87 -4.17
N ALA A 85 1.33 -2.78 -3.36
CA ALA A 85 0.42 -1.63 -3.31
C ALA A 85 0.75 -0.78 -2.08
N ARG A 86 1.19 0.46 -2.27
CA ARG A 86 1.34 1.44 -1.19
C ARG A 86 0.11 2.34 -1.16
N LEU A 87 -0.77 2.08 -0.20
CA LEU A 87 -1.97 2.86 0.02
C LEU A 87 -1.65 4.04 0.96
N LYS A 88 -1.84 5.26 0.46
CA LYS A 88 -1.64 6.51 1.19
C LYS A 88 -2.99 7.21 1.36
N GLY A 89 -3.26 7.81 2.51
CA GLY A 89 -4.44 8.66 2.66
C GLY A 89 -4.39 9.88 1.73
N GLY A 90 -5.52 10.18 1.07
CA GLY A 90 -5.67 11.34 0.19
C GLY A 90 -4.78 11.34 -1.07
N ASP A 91 -4.72 12.52 -1.70
CA ASP A 91 -3.66 12.99 -2.60
C ASP A 91 -3.21 14.37 -2.09
#